data_AF-A0A496ZYD7-F1
#
_entry.id   AF-A0A496ZYD7-F1
#
_cell.length_a   1.000
_cell.length_b   1.000
_cell.length_c   1.000
_cell.angle_alpha   90.00
_cell.angle_beta   90.00
_cell.angle_gamma   90.00
#
_symmetry.space_group_name_H-M   'P 1'
#
loop_
_entity.id
_entity.type
_entity.pdbx_description
1 polymer ?
#
loop_
_entity_poly.entity_id
_entity_poly.type
_entity_poly.pdbx_seq_one_letter_code
_entity_poly.pdbx_strand_id
1 'polypeptide(L)'
;INVALLDIVAAHVAVGRYDLRTEMVDLGGNRKVVGFVGTVQYNILRAGVIGEEWVRRLNLLADYAAFCGTGHKTAQGMGQTERRH
;
A
#
# COMPACT_ATOMS: atom_id res chain seq x y z
N ILE A 1 9.44 -13.49 -5.17
CA ILE A 1 8.49 -12.90 -4.19
C ILE A 1 8.72 -13.61 -2.86
N ASN A 2 8.96 -12.89 -1.75
CA ASN A 2 9.15 -13.51 -0.44
C ASN A 2 7.80 -14.00 0.08
N VAL A 3 7.58 -15.32 0.04
CA VAL A 3 6.33 -15.98 0.41
C VAL A 3 5.97 -15.67 1.87
N ALA A 4 6.97 -15.67 2.77
CA ALA A 4 6.75 -15.41 4.20
C ALA A 4 6.21 -14.00 4.48
N LEU A 5 6.63 -12.98 3.72
CA LEU A 5 6.12 -11.62 3.88
C LEU A 5 4.64 -11.54 3.48
N LEU A 6 4.26 -12.15 2.36
CA LEU A 6 2.87 -12.13 1.90
C LEU A 6 1.95 -12.89 2.86
N ASP A 7 2.41 -14.02 3.39
CA ASP A 7 1.65 -14.78 4.41
C ASP A 7 1.44 -13.95 5.69
N ILE A 8 2.46 -13.21 6.11
CA ILE A 8 2.35 -12.30 7.27
C ILE A 8 1.35 -11.18 6.99
N VAL A 9 1.42 -10.54 5.82
CA VAL A 9 0.45 -9.50 5.44
C VAL A 9 -0.97 -10.07 5.42
N ALA A 10 -1.17 -11.22 4.77
CA ALA A 10 -2.48 -11.85 4.64
C ALA A 10 -3.07 -12.26 6.00
N ALA A 11 -2.26 -12.76 6.93
CA ALA A 11 -2.74 -13.23 8.23
C ALA A 11 -2.78 -12.16 9.33
N HIS A 12 -1.96 -11.11 9.24
CA HIS A 12 -1.72 -10.17 10.34
C HIS A 12 -1.86 -8.70 9.99
N VAL A 13 -2.21 -8.34 8.75
CA VAL A 13 -2.51 -6.95 8.38
C VAL A 13 -3.96 -6.84 7.95
N ALA A 14 -4.71 -5.99 8.64
CA ALA A 14 -6.11 -5.72 8.34
C ALA A 14 -6.31 -4.29 7.89
N VAL A 15 -7.28 -4.07 7.01
CA VAL A 15 -7.78 -2.72 6.73
C VAL A 15 -8.56 -2.23 7.95
N GLY A 16 -8.17 -1.08 8.48
CA GLY A 16 -8.87 -0.38 9.55
C GLY A 16 -9.91 0.58 8.98
N ARG A 17 -9.59 1.88 9.00
CA ARG A 17 -10.40 2.94 8.40
C ARG A 17 -9.94 3.22 6.97
N TYR A 18 -10.87 3.57 6.11
CA TYR A 18 -10.56 4.09 4.78
C TYR A 18 -11.53 5.20 4.38
N ASP A 19 -11.05 6.08 3.51
CA ASP A 19 -11.84 7.08 2.79
C ASP A 19 -11.27 7.12 1.37
N LEU A 20 -12.01 6.54 0.42
CA LEU A 20 -11.52 6.28 -0.93
C LEU A 20 -12.59 6.64 -1.95
N ARG A 21 -12.13 7.15 -3.09
CA ARG A 21 -12.94 7.23 -4.31
C ARG A 21 -12.14 6.69 -5.49
N THR A 22 -12.84 6.16 -6.47
CA THR A 22 -12.22 5.76 -7.73
C THR A 22 -12.05 6.96 -8.65
N GLU A 23 -10.95 6.99 -9.39
CA GLU A 23 -10.71 7.98 -10.42
C GLU A 23 -10.24 7.28 -11.70
N MET A 24 -10.76 7.72 -12.83
CA MET A 24 -10.30 7.28 -14.14
C MET A 24 -9.21 8.23 -14.62
N VAL A 25 -8.04 7.67 -14.93
CA VAL A 25 -6.89 8.41 -15.46
C VAL A 25 -6.74 8.08 -16.94
N ASP A 26 -6.67 9.12 -17.77
CA ASP A 26 -6.33 9.00 -19.19
C ASP A 26 -4.80 9.11 -19.37
N LEU A 27 -4.17 8.05 -19.86
CA LEU A 27 -2.72 7.99 -20.10
C LEU A 27 -2.37 8.21 -21.59
N GLY A 28 -3.32 8.74 -22.37
CA GLY A 28 -3.19 8.95 -23.81
C GLY A 28 -3.22 7.65 -24.62
N GLY A 29 -3.47 7.80 -25.94
CA GLY A 29 -3.52 6.68 -26.88
C GLY A 29 -4.65 5.68 -26.58
N ASN A 30 -5.82 6.17 -26.19
CA ASN A 30 -6.99 5.36 -25.77
C ASN A 30 -6.76 4.46 -24.54
N ARG A 31 -5.69 4.69 -23.76
CA ARG A 31 -5.42 3.93 -22.54
C ARG A 31 -6.00 4.67 -21.34
N LYS A 32 -7.16 4.20 -20.89
CA LYS A 32 -7.79 4.66 -19.65
C LYS A 32 -7.61 3.60 -18.57
N VAL A 33 -7.23 4.02 -17.38
CA VAL A 33 -7.03 3.14 -16.23
C VAL A 33 -7.86 3.66 -15.06
N VAL A 34 -8.58 2.77 -14.39
CA VAL A 34 -9.27 3.11 -13.15
C VAL A 34 -8.34 2.80 -11.98
N GLY A 35 -8.13 3.79 -11.11
CA GLY A 35 -7.45 3.65 -9.83
C GLY A 35 -8.31 4.19 -8.70
N PHE A 36 -7.70 4.36 -7.54
CA PHE A 36 -8.32 5.07 -6.42
C PHE A 36 -7.40 6.14 -5.87
N VAL A 37 -8.00 7.14 -5.24
CA VAL A 37 -7.33 8.13 -4.41
C VAL A 37 -8.02 8.21 -3.06
N GLY A 38 -7.25 8.60 -2.04
CA GLY A 38 -7.75 8.76 -0.68
C GLY A 38 -6.79 8.17 0.34
N THR A 39 -7.32 7.73 1.47
CA THR A 39 -6.54 7.22 2.61
C THR A 39 -7.01 5.84 3.02
N VAL A 40 -6.04 4.96 3.32
CA VAL A 40 -6.28 3.65 3.93
C VAL A 40 -5.39 3.54 5.16
N GLN A 41 -6.00 3.22 6.30
CA GLN A 41 -5.29 2.82 7.49
C GLN A 41 -5.18 1.29 7.52
N TYR A 42 -3.96 0.80 7.71
CA TYR A 42 -3.69 -0.61 7.96
C TYR A 42 -3.33 -0.83 9.43
N ASN A 43 -3.93 -1.86 10.03
CA ASN A 43 -3.67 -2.26 11.40
C ASN A 43 -2.85 -3.56 11.40
N ILE A 44 -1.77 -3.59 12.18
CA ILE A 44 -0.98 -4.81 12.41
C ILE A 44 -1.60 -5.57 13.59
N LEU A 45 -2.27 -6.68 13.29
CA LEU A 45 -2.90 -7.55 14.28
C LEU A 45 -1.85 -8.41 14.98
N ARG A 46 -2.02 -8.60 16.29
CA ARG A 46 -1.13 -9.46 17.10
C ARG A 46 0.36 -9.17 16.89
N ALA A 47 0.73 -7.89 16.86
CA ALA A 47 2.10 -7.43 16.60
C ALA A 47 3.17 -8.14 17.47
N GLY A 48 2.85 -8.46 18.73
CA GLY A 48 3.75 -9.20 19.62
C GLY A 48 3.99 -10.66 19.21
N VAL A 49 3.09 -11.28 18.45
CA VAL A 49 3.21 -12.66 17.97
C VAL A 49 4.08 -12.74 16.73
N ILE A 50 3.91 -11.81 15.78
CA ILE A 50 4.76 -11.76 14.59
C ILE A 50 6.15 -11.22 14.89
N GLY A 51 6.34 -10.50 15.99
CA GLY A 51 7.63 -9.98 16.43
C GLY A 51 8.02 -8.65 15.79
N GLU A 52 8.91 -7.92 16.48
CA GLU A 52 9.29 -6.55 16.12
C GLU A 52 9.96 -6.41 14.76
N GLU A 53 10.70 -7.43 14.31
CA GLU A 53 11.36 -7.41 12.99
C GLU A 53 10.33 -7.24 11.86
N TRP A 54 9.22 -7.98 11.94
CA TRP A 54 8.17 -7.92 10.93
C TRP A 54 7.39 -6.62 11.01
N VAL A 55 7.11 -6.12 12.22
CA VAL A 55 6.52 -4.79 12.40
C VAL A 55 7.41 -3.70 11.77
N ARG A 56 8.74 -3.76 12.00
CA ARG A 56 9.70 -2.82 11.38
C ARG A 56 9.70 -2.93 9.86
N ARG A 57 9.66 -4.14 9.29
CA ARG A 57 9.59 -4.34 7.84
C ARG A 57 8.30 -3.78 7.22
N LEU A 58 7.15 -3.99 7.86
CA LEU A 58 5.88 -3.45 7.38
C LEU A 58 5.88 -1.93 7.40
N ASN A 59 6.37 -1.32 8.47
CA ASN A 59 6.55 0.12 8.56
C ASN A 59 7.55 0.64 7.51
N LEU A 60 8.67 -0.05 7.29
CA LEU A 60 9.66 0.30 6.28
C LEU A 60 9.05 0.35 4.87
N LEU A 61 8.16 -0.59 4.52
CA LEU A 61 7.46 -0.56 3.23
C LEU A 61 6.53 0.64 3.12
N ALA A 62 5.82 0.98 4.20
CA ALA A 62 4.95 2.16 4.23
C ALA A 62 5.75 3.46 4.09
N ASP A 63 6.90 3.55 4.75
CA ASP A 63 7.78 4.72 4.70
C ASP A 63 8.45 4.83 3.31
N TYR A 64 8.82 3.71 2.69
CA TYR A 64 9.40 3.67 1.34
C TYR A 64 8.40 4.03 0.24
N ALA A 65 7.10 3.86 0.47
CA ALA A 65 6.05 4.14 -0.51
C ALA A 65 6.09 5.59 -1.03
N ALA A 66 6.52 6.56 -0.21
CA ALA A 66 6.70 7.95 -0.61
C ALA A 66 7.68 8.14 -1.77
N PHE A 67 8.62 7.21 -1.94
CA PHE A 67 9.66 7.27 -2.96
C PHE A 67 9.34 6.39 -4.17
N CYS A 68 8.79 5.19 -3.96
CA CYS A 68 8.53 4.23 -5.04
C CYS A 68 7.09 4.23 -5.56
N GLY A 69 6.16 4.86 -4.83
CA GLY A 69 4.73 4.69 -5.04
C GLY A 69 4.24 3.28 -4.68
N THR A 70 2.99 2.97 -5.03
CA THR A 70 2.36 1.67 -4.81
C THR A 70 1.57 1.24 -6.04
N GLY A 71 1.64 -0.04 -6.39
CA GLY A 71 0.90 -0.60 -7.51
C GLY A 71 1.68 -0.53 -8.82
N HIS A 72 1.01 -0.15 -9.91
CA HIS A 72 1.58 -0.15 -11.25
C HIS A 72 1.54 1.25 -11.86
N LYS A 73 2.36 1.48 -12.89
CA LYS A 73 2.45 2.76 -13.62
C LYS A 73 2.92 3.96 -12.77
N THR A 74 3.75 3.69 -11.77
CA THR A 74 4.31 4.73 -10.88
C THR A 74 5.21 5.70 -11.63
N ALA A 75 5.96 5.23 -12.63
CA ALA A 75 6.74 6.09 -13.54
C ALA A 75 5.87 7.04 -14.40
N GLN A 76 4.56 6.79 -14.53
CA GLN A 76 3.60 7.67 -15.20
C GLN A 76 2.77 8.49 -14.19
N GLY A 77 3.19 8.55 -12.92
CA GLY A 77 2.56 9.36 -11.88
C GLY A 77 1.40 8.69 -11.14
N MET A 78 1.06 7.43 -11.44
CA MET A 78 0.04 6.69 -10.69
C MET A 78 0.58 6.15 -9.36
N GLY A 79 -0.30 5.93 -8.39
CA GLY A 79 0.08 5.25 -7.15
C GLY A 79 1.07 6.03 -6.29
N GLN A 80 1.07 7.36 -6.37
CA GLN A 80 1.80 8.19 -5.43
C GLN A 80 1.17 7.99 -4.04
N THR A 81 1.96 7.44 -3.12
CA THR A 81 1.49 7.01 -1.81
C THR A 81 2.49 7.50 -0.77
N GLU A 82 2.01 8.04 0.34
CA GLU A 82 2.85 8.38 1.48
C GLU A 82 2.22 7.84 2.76
N ARG A 83 3.04 7.55 3.77
CA ARG A 83 2.53 7.24 5.10
C ARG A 83 2.22 8.55 5.82
N ARG A 84 1.01 8.65 6.38
CA ARG A 84 0.62 9.76 7.26
C ARG A 84 0.91 9.41 8.72
N HIS A 85 1.47 10.37 9.46
CA HIS A 85 1.73 10.28 10.89
C HIS A 85 0.57 10.83 11.72
#